data_AF-A0A5K8A1Y7-F1
#
_entry.id   AF-A0A5K8A1Y7-F1
#
_cell.length_a   1.000
_cell.length_b   1.000
_cell.length_c   1.000
_cell.angle_alpha   90.00
_cell.angle_beta   90.00
_cell.angle_gamma   90.00
#
_symmetry.space_group_name_H-M   'P 1'
#
loop_
_entity.id
_entity.type
_entity.pdbx_description
1 polymer ?
#
loop_
_entity_poly.entity_id
_entity_poly.type
_entity_poly.pdbx_seq_one_letter_code
_entity_poly.pdbx_strand_id
1 'polypeptide(L)'
;MRWEIIEKGTIDEIIFRTIKNRNRLMLELMARGGMRVGEVLKLRLKDLQDQKLTLENPKSGKEQETVFIPQKVAERLRDYAHQVCKNPEDRIFPISYEAARMIVLKAGNLVDLHLRPHDLRRHAATFASRSGVPIEIVSKIILRHSNLSTTQRYLGTINDTEAIRWIDNLYG
;
A
#
# COMPACT_ATOMS: atom_id res chain seq x y z
N MET A 1 -2.95 -11.14 22.93
CA MET A 1 -4.12 -10.75 22.12
C MET A 1 -3.93 -11.34 20.73
N ARG A 2 -4.74 -12.33 20.33
CA ARG A 2 -4.68 -12.90 18.96
C ARG A 2 -5.09 -11.81 17.98
N TRP A 3 -4.32 -11.65 16.91
CA TRP A 3 -4.73 -10.81 15.80
C TRP A 3 -5.90 -11.49 15.08
N GLU A 4 -7.05 -10.83 15.03
CA GLU A 4 -8.18 -11.27 14.22
C GLU A 4 -7.95 -10.82 12.77
N ILE A 5 -8.12 -11.75 11.84
CA ILE A 5 -7.86 -11.47 10.43
C ILE A 5 -9.04 -10.71 9.87
N ILE A 6 -8.80 -9.46 9.44
CA ILE A 6 -9.80 -8.63 8.80
C ILE A 6 -10.02 -9.14 7.37
N GLU A 7 -11.26 -9.50 7.05
CA GLU A 7 -11.63 -10.00 5.73
C GLU A 7 -11.58 -8.92 4.66
N LYS A 8 -11.39 -9.35 3.39
CA LYS A 8 -11.36 -8.45 2.24
C LYS A 8 -12.64 -7.63 2.11
N GLY A 9 -13.80 -8.26 2.30
CA GLY A 9 -15.09 -7.58 2.22
C GLY A 9 -15.18 -6.38 3.17
N THR A 10 -14.74 -6.54 4.42
CA THR A 10 -14.71 -5.46 5.41
C THR A 10 -13.77 -4.32 5.00
N ILE A 11 -12.56 -4.64 4.50
CA ILE A 11 -11.62 -3.61 4.04
C ILE A 11 -12.16 -2.87 2.82
N ASP A 12 -12.76 -3.58 1.86
CA ASP A 12 -13.38 -2.97 0.68
C ASP A 12 -14.57 -2.09 1.08
N GLU A 13 -15.38 -2.49 2.06
CA GLU A 13 -16.47 -1.65 2.59
C GLU A 13 -15.94 -0.37 3.23
N ILE A 14 -14.90 -0.47 4.09
CA ILE A 14 -14.26 0.69 4.73
C ILE A 14 -13.73 1.68 3.67
N ILE A 15 -13.04 1.16 2.65
CA ILE A 15 -12.52 1.96 1.54
C ILE A 15 -13.69 2.58 0.76
N PHE A 16 -14.73 1.81 0.48
CA PHE A 16 -15.91 2.27 -0.27
C PHE A 16 -16.65 3.40 0.45
N ARG A 17 -16.90 3.26 1.75
CA ARG A 17 -17.62 4.23 2.59
C ARG A 17 -16.79 5.47 2.93
N THR A 18 -15.48 5.46 2.67
CA THR A 18 -14.63 6.64 2.84
C THR A 18 -14.85 7.64 1.70
N ILE A 19 -15.64 8.69 1.99
CA ILE A 19 -16.10 9.67 0.99
C ILE A 19 -14.96 10.54 0.44
N LYS A 20 -14.06 11.04 1.30
CA LYS A 20 -12.98 11.94 0.86
C LYS A 20 -11.96 11.19 0.01
N ASN A 21 -11.81 11.60 -1.25
CA ASN A 21 -10.91 10.95 -2.22
C ASN A 21 -9.48 10.76 -1.68
N ARG A 22 -8.87 11.82 -1.14
CA ARG A 22 -7.55 11.76 -0.49
C ARG A 22 -7.44 10.62 0.54
N ASN A 23 -8.42 10.54 1.45
CA ASN A 23 -8.41 9.55 2.53
C ASN A 23 -8.56 8.14 1.96
N ARG A 24 -9.44 7.97 0.97
CA ARG A 24 -9.65 6.69 0.29
C ARG A 24 -8.38 6.20 -0.39
N LEU A 25 -7.68 7.07 -1.14
CA LEU A 25 -6.39 6.75 -1.75
C LEU A 25 -5.36 6.32 -0.71
N MET A 26 -5.26 7.02 0.42
CA MET A 26 -4.35 6.61 1.51
C MET A 26 -4.66 5.20 2.02
N LEU A 27 -5.94 4.86 2.20
CA LEU A 27 -6.36 3.52 2.63
C LEU A 27 -6.00 2.47 1.58
N GLU A 28 -6.24 2.75 0.29
CA GLU A 28 -5.90 1.84 -0.82
C GLU A 28 -4.41 1.59 -0.93
N LEU A 29 -3.56 2.62 -0.79
CA LEU A 29 -2.11 2.47 -0.79
C LEU A 29 -1.62 1.55 0.34
N MET A 30 -2.23 1.64 1.52
CA MET A 30 -1.89 0.78 2.66
C MET A 30 -2.45 -0.64 2.51
N ALA A 31 -3.69 -0.78 2.05
CA ALA A 31 -4.42 -2.05 1.98
C ALA A 31 -4.07 -2.90 0.75
N ARG A 32 -3.75 -2.25 -0.38
CA ARG A 32 -3.52 -2.90 -1.68
C ARG A 32 -2.05 -2.85 -2.10
N GLY A 33 -1.38 -1.72 -1.86
CA GLY A 33 0.08 -1.59 -2.04
C GLY A 33 0.90 -2.06 -0.84
N GLY A 34 0.23 -2.47 0.24
CA GLY A 34 0.87 -2.90 1.48
C GLY A 34 1.73 -1.80 2.12
N MET A 35 1.54 -0.52 1.82
CA MET A 35 2.43 0.56 2.29
C MET A 35 2.36 0.81 3.80
N ARG A 36 3.48 1.22 4.40
CA ARG A 36 3.46 1.81 5.75
C ARG A 36 2.93 3.24 5.64
N VAL A 37 2.18 3.71 6.64
CA VAL A 37 1.66 5.10 6.63
C VAL A 37 2.75 6.15 6.49
N GLY A 38 3.94 5.91 7.07
CA GLY A 38 5.08 6.81 6.91
C GLY A 38 5.65 6.85 5.48
N GLU A 39 5.48 5.77 4.70
CA GLU A 39 5.83 5.74 3.27
C GLU A 39 4.78 6.54 2.48
N VAL A 40 3.49 6.33 2.76
CA VAL A 40 2.39 7.08 2.13
C VAL A 40 2.55 8.58 2.33
N LEU A 41 2.90 9.02 3.55
CA LEU A 41 3.06 10.44 3.88
C LEU A 41 4.32 11.09 3.29
N LYS A 42 5.30 10.28 2.86
CA LYS A 42 6.53 10.77 2.22
C LYS A 42 6.46 10.75 0.69
N LEU A 43 5.42 10.13 0.12
CA LEU A 43 5.25 10.00 -1.32
C LEU A 43 5.09 11.38 -1.98
N ARG A 44 5.92 11.64 -2.99
CA ARG A 44 5.93 12.87 -3.78
C ARG A 44 5.46 12.62 -5.20
N LEU A 45 5.15 13.70 -5.92
CA LEU A 45 4.71 13.61 -7.30
C LEU A 45 5.71 12.87 -8.20
N LYS A 46 7.02 13.13 -8.06
CA LYS A 46 8.07 12.49 -8.86
C LYS A 46 8.20 10.98 -8.62
N ASP A 47 7.69 10.48 -7.50
CA ASP A 47 7.83 9.09 -7.10
C ASP A 47 6.82 8.19 -7.84
N LEU A 48 5.88 8.76 -8.61
CA LEU A 48 4.83 8.05 -9.35
C LEU A 48 5.24 7.79 -10.79
N GLN A 49 5.30 6.52 -11.17
CA GLN A 49 5.50 6.10 -12.55
C GLN A 49 4.61 4.90 -12.88
N ASP A 50 3.56 5.13 -13.66
CA ASP A 50 2.56 4.09 -13.99
C ASP A 50 2.01 3.41 -12.73
N GLN A 51 2.15 2.09 -12.62
CA GLN A 51 1.72 1.29 -11.47
C GLN A 51 2.81 1.17 -10.37
N LYS A 52 3.92 1.91 -10.52
CA LYS A 52 5.07 1.85 -9.62
C LYS A 52 5.18 3.12 -8.81
N LEU A 53 5.46 2.95 -7.53
CA LEU A 53 5.82 4.03 -6.61
C LEU A 53 7.23 3.78 -6.09
N THR A 54 8.11 4.76 -6.28
CA THR A 54 9.50 4.70 -5.80
C THR A 54 9.58 5.26 -4.38
N LEU A 55 10.05 4.46 -3.43
CA LEU A 55 10.30 4.87 -2.05
C LEU A 55 11.78 5.12 -1.88
N GLU A 56 12.17 6.37 -1.65
CA GLU A 56 13.54 6.74 -1.27
C GLU A 56 13.78 6.53 0.24
N ASN A 57 15.00 6.09 0.58
CA ASN A 57 15.44 5.84 1.96
C ASN A 57 14.46 4.99 2.79
N PRO A 58 14.03 3.82 2.29
CA PRO A 58 13.16 2.91 3.02
C PRO A 58 13.81 2.44 4.33
N LYS A 59 12.97 2.08 5.31
CA LYS A 59 13.41 1.55 6.62
C LYS A 59 14.22 0.25 6.53
N SER A 60 14.28 -0.37 5.35
CA SER A 60 15.08 -1.57 5.07
C SER A 60 16.58 -1.29 4.97
N GLY A 61 16.99 -0.03 4.83
CA GLY A 61 18.39 0.35 4.61
C GLY A 61 18.84 0.26 3.15
N LYS A 62 17.92 -0.04 2.22
CA LYS A 62 18.17 0.09 0.77
C LYS A 62 18.14 1.56 0.35
N GLU A 63 18.76 1.89 -0.78
CA GLU A 63 18.62 3.22 -1.41
C GLU A 63 17.16 3.49 -1.81
N GLN A 64 16.54 2.50 -2.46
CA GLN A 64 15.18 2.58 -2.96
C GLN A 64 14.43 1.26 -2.83
N GLU A 65 13.11 1.37 -2.73
CA GLU A 65 12.15 0.26 -2.82
C GLU A 65 11.02 0.62 -3.78
N THR A 66 10.53 -0.34 -4.55
CA THR A 66 9.37 -0.14 -5.43
C THR A 66 8.12 -0.73 -4.79
N VAL A 67 7.01 0.02 -4.84
CA VAL A 67 5.67 -0.47 -4.52
C VAL A 67 4.88 -0.58 -5.81
N PHE A 68 4.24 -1.73 -6.00
CA PHE A 68 3.30 -1.93 -7.09
C PHE A 68 1.88 -1.76 -6.59
N ILE A 69 1.07 -1.01 -7.32
CA ILE A 69 -0.34 -0.73 -7.00
C ILE A 69 -1.23 -1.07 -8.18
N PRO A 70 -2.51 -1.45 -7.96
CA PRO A 70 -3.40 -1.81 -9.06
C PRO A 70 -3.62 -0.65 -10.03
N GLN A 71 -3.83 -0.94 -11.31
CA GLN A 71 -3.97 0.08 -12.35
C GLN A 71 -5.02 1.15 -12.00
N LYS A 72 -6.20 0.72 -11.54
CA LYS A 72 -7.29 1.64 -11.13
C LYS A 72 -6.90 2.55 -9.96
N VAL A 73 -5.98 2.12 -9.09
CA VAL A 73 -5.48 2.94 -7.97
C VAL A 73 -4.43 3.92 -8.51
N ALA A 74 -3.56 3.47 -9.41
CA ALA A 74 -2.54 4.31 -10.04
C ALA A 74 -3.15 5.49 -10.81
N GLU A 75 -4.20 5.25 -11.60
CA GLU A 75 -4.90 6.28 -12.35
C GLU A 75 -5.51 7.34 -11.42
N ARG A 76 -6.28 6.92 -10.40
CA ARG A 76 -6.89 7.84 -9.43
C ARG A 76 -5.85 8.59 -8.58
N LEU A 77 -4.74 7.94 -8.25
CA LEU A 77 -3.65 8.58 -7.53
C LEU A 77 -2.97 9.65 -8.39
N ARG A 78 -2.71 9.36 -9.67
CA ARG A 78 -2.13 10.29 -10.63
C ARG A 78 -3.02 11.52 -10.81
N ASP A 79 -4.32 11.32 -11.01
CA ASP A 79 -5.27 12.42 -11.16
C ASP A 79 -5.33 13.29 -9.91
N TYR A 80 -5.38 12.68 -8.73
CA TYR A 80 -5.35 13.40 -7.46
C TYR A 80 -4.03 14.15 -7.27
N ALA A 81 -2.89 13.53 -7.58
CA ALA A 81 -1.57 14.15 -7.46
C ALA A 81 -1.44 15.38 -8.35
N HIS A 82 -1.88 15.32 -9.61
CA HIS A 82 -1.86 16.47 -10.52
C HIS A 82 -2.80 17.61 -10.08
N GLN A 83 -3.84 17.32 -9.32
CA GLN A 83 -4.73 18.36 -8.77
C GLN A 83 -4.10 19.11 -7.59
N VAL A 84 -3.25 18.44 -6.79
CA VAL A 84 -2.76 18.98 -5.51
C VAL A 84 -1.28 19.35 -5.50
N CYS A 85 -0.49 18.81 -6.42
CA CYS A 85 0.95 19.06 -6.56
C CYS A 85 1.21 19.99 -7.75
N LYS A 86 2.16 20.90 -7.59
CA LYS A 86 2.65 21.81 -8.64
C LYS A 86 4.08 21.46 -9.06
N ASN A 87 4.88 20.92 -8.14
CA ASN A 87 6.28 20.58 -8.36
C ASN A 87 6.52 19.08 -8.13
N PRO A 88 7.56 18.50 -8.76
CA PRO A 88 7.90 17.08 -8.58
C PRO A 88 8.20 16.68 -7.12
N GLU A 89 8.72 17.60 -6.31
CA GLU A 89 9.06 17.36 -4.89
C GLU A 89 7.87 17.53 -3.92
N ASP A 90 6.71 17.97 -4.41
CA ASP A 90 5.54 18.18 -3.55
C ASP A 90 5.04 16.83 -3.00
N ARG A 91 4.77 16.78 -1.70
CA ARG A 91 4.12 15.62 -1.08
C ARG A 91 2.67 15.53 -1.54
N ILE A 92 2.26 14.35 -2.01
CA ILE A 92 0.87 14.11 -2.44
C ILE A 92 -0.11 14.17 -1.25
N PHE A 93 0.36 13.78 -0.06
CA PHE A 93 -0.40 13.80 1.18
C PHE A 93 0.28 14.68 2.25
N PRO A 94 0.16 16.03 2.15
CA PRO A 94 0.83 16.94 3.07
C PRO A 94 0.08 17.07 4.41
N ILE A 95 -0.07 15.96 5.13
CA ILE A 95 -0.69 15.90 6.45
C ILE A 95 0.22 15.25 7.49
N SER A 96 -0.06 15.49 8.77
CA SER A 96 0.71 14.88 9.85
C SER A 96 0.42 13.38 9.99
N TYR A 97 1.35 12.67 10.64
CA TYR A 97 1.16 11.27 11.00
C TYR A 97 -0.11 11.06 11.84
N GLU A 98 -0.38 11.95 12.80
CA GLU A 98 -1.56 11.84 13.65
C GLU A 98 -2.85 12.03 12.85
N ALA A 99 -2.87 12.99 11.90
CA ALA A 99 -4.02 13.15 11.01
C ALA A 99 -4.27 11.88 10.17
N ALA A 100 -3.21 11.25 9.66
CA ALA A 100 -3.31 9.99 8.93
C ALA A 100 -3.83 8.84 9.81
N ARG A 101 -3.34 8.72 11.03
CA ARG A 101 -3.82 7.75 12.02
C ARG A 101 -5.30 7.94 12.33
N MET A 102 -5.73 9.19 12.51
CA MET A 102 -7.14 9.52 12.75
C MET A 102 -8.03 9.23 11.54
N ILE A 103 -7.52 9.37 10.31
CA ILE A 103 -8.24 8.94 9.10
C ILE A 103 -8.50 7.43 9.14
N VAL A 104 -7.48 6.62 9.45
CA VAL A 104 -7.63 5.16 9.52
C VAL A 104 -8.59 4.74 10.64
N LEU A 105 -8.46 5.35 11.81
CA LEU A 105 -9.36 5.09 12.94
C LEU A 105 -10.82 5.41 12.58
N LYS A 106 -11.07 6.59 12.01
CA LYS A 106 -12.42 6.99 11.58
C LYS A 106 -12.98 6.06 10.51
N ALA A 107 -12.14 5.57 9.60
CA ALA A 107 -12.55 4.62 8.57
C ALA A 107 -12.95 3.27 9.18
N GLY A 108 -12.19 2.75 10.14
CA GLY A 108 -12.54 1.53 10.87
C GLY A 108 -13.83 1.64 11.67
N ASN A 109 -14.06 2.80 12.31
CA ASN A 109 -15.28 3.05 13.08
C ASN A 109 -16.56 3.04 12.21
N LEU A 110 -16.46 3.13 10.88
CA LEU A 110 -17.64 3.00 10.01
C LEU A 110 -18.27 1.60 10.09
N VAL A 111 -17.48 0.60 10.48
CA VAL A 111 -17.87 -0.81 10.60
C VAL A 111 -17.53 -1.37 11.99
N ASP A 112 -17.51 -0.50 13.01
CA ASP A 112 -17.24 -0.85 14.41
C ASP A 112 -15.90 -1.58 14.65
N LEU A 113 -14.90 -1.28 13.82
CA LEU A 113 -13.57 -1.88 13.90
C LEU A 113 -12.51 -0.88 14.37
N HIS A 114 -11.75 -1.24 15.42
CA HIS A 114 -10.58 -0.46 15.83
C HIS A 114 -9.40 -0.68 14.87
N LEU A 115 -9.40 0.05 13.77
CA LEU A 115 -8.41 -0.08 12.72
C LEU A 115 -7.20 0.85 12.93
N ARG A 116 -5.98 0.31 12.80
CA ARG A 116 -4.72 1.09 12.79
C ARG A 116 -4.01 0.98 11.45
N PRO A 117 -3.10 1.90 11.09
CA PRO A 117 -2.45 1.85 9.77
C PRO A 117 -1.70 0.54 9.47
N HIS A 118 -1.06 -0.05 10.48
CA HIS A 118 -0.35 -1.32 10.31
C HIS A 118 -1.30 -2.50 10.04
N ASP A 119 -2.56 -2.40 10.47
CA ASP A 119 -3.56 -3.43 10.28
C ASP A 119 -3.93 -3.58 8.79
N LEU A 120 -3.98 -2.47 8.04
CA LEU A 120 -4.16 -2.47 6.58
C LEU A 120 -3.00 -3.14 5.84
N ARG A 121 -1.76 -2.85 6.23
CA ARG A 121 -0.58 -3.53 5.68
C ARG A 121 -0.59 -5.03 5.97
N ARG A 122 -0.99 -5.41 7.19
CA ARG A 122 -1.10 -6.82 7.57
C ARG A 122 -2.21 -7.52 6.80
N HIS A 123 -3.32 -6.83 6.57
CA HIS A 123 -4.39 -7.31 5.69
C HIS A 123 -3.84 -7.60 4.28
N ALA A 124 -3.11 -6.67 3.66
CA ALA A 124 -2.54 -6.87 2.32
C ALA A 124 -1.75 -8.18 2.20
N ALA A 125 -0.87 -8.45 3.17
CA ALA A 125 -0.06 -9.67 3.18
C ALA A 125 -0.88 -10.94 3.47
N THR A 126 -1.82 -10.85 4.42
CA THR A 126 -2.67 -11.99 4.80
C THR A 126 -3.61 -12.37 3.66
N PHE A 127 -4.21 -11.38 3.00
CA PHE A 127 -5.09 -11.58 1.87
C PHE A 127 -4.34 -12.20 0.68
N ALA A 128 -3.17 -11.67 0.33
CA ALA A 128 -2.34 -12.26 -0.72
C ALA A 128 -1.96 -13.71 -0.43
N SER A 129 -1.49 -14.02 0.79
CA SER A 129 -1.13 -15.39 1.16
C SER A 129 -2.33 -16.35 1.10
N ARG A 130 -3.52 -15.91 1.55
CA ARG A 130 -4.75 -16.72 1.48
C ARG A 130 -5.27 -16.89 0.06
N SER A 131 -4.90 -16.00 -0.85
CA SER A 131 -5.24 -16.07 -2.27
C SER A 131 -4.26 -16.91 -3.09
N GLY A 132 -3.37 -17.67 -2.42
CA GLY A 132 -2.42 -18.57 -3.08
C GLY A 132 -1.17 -17.90 -3.65
N VAL A 133 -0.93 -16.62 -3.31
CA VAL A 133 0.28 -15.92 -3.74
C VAL A 133 1.51 -16.54 -3.04
N PRO A 134 2.58 -16.89 -3.77
CA PRO A 134 3.80 -17.43 -3.17
C PRO A 134 4.34 -16.53 -2.04
N ILE A 135 4.79 -17.14 -0.95
CA ILE A 135 5.24 -16.40 0.25
C ILE A 135 6.40 -15.45 -0.05
N GLU A 136 7.21 -15.78 -1.05
CA GLU A 136 8.30 -14.96 -1.55
C GLU A 136 7.79 -13.68 -2.20
N ILE A 137 6.73 -13.76 -3.00
CA ILE A 137 6.05 -12.60 -3.60
C ILE A 137 5.44 -11.74 -2.49
N VAL A 138 4.73 -12.35 -1.54
CA VAL A 138 4.17 -11.62 -0.39
C VAL A 138 5.27 -10.89 0.39
N SER A 139 6.39 -11.57 0.65
CA SER A 139 7.51 -11.03 1.43
C SER A 139 8.27 -9.92 0.70
N LYS A 140 8.58 -10.09 -0.60
CA LYS A 140 9.46 -9.20 -1.36
C LYS A 140 8.71 -8.09 -2.08
N ILE A 141 7.52 -8.36 -2.62
CA ILE A 141 6.73 -7.40 -3.39
C ILE A 141 5.79 -6.60 -2.47
N ILE A 142 5.00 -7.28 -1.64
CA ILE A 142 3.98 -6.64 -0.79
C ILE A 142 4.59 -6.08 0.50
N LEU A 143 5.33 -6.93 1.23
CA LEU A 143 5.91 -6.56 2.52
C LEU A 143 7.31 -5.98 2.43
N ARG A 144 7.99 -6.06 1.28
CA ARG A 144 9.32 -5.49 1.04
C ARG A 144 10.27 -5.72 2.23
N HIS A 145 10.33 -6.96 2.72
CA HIS A 145 11.18 -7.30 3.86
C HIS A 145 12.65 -7.44 3.42
N SER A 146 13.56 -6.85 4.21
CA SER A 146 15.00 -6.92 3.99
C SER A 146 15.59 -8.31 4.26
N ASN A 147 14.95 -9.12 5.13
CA ASN A 147 15.53 -10.38 5.57
C ASN A 147 15.62 -11.43 4.44
N LEU A 148 16.79 -12.08 4.34
CA LEU A 148 17.20 -12.95 3.24
C LEU A 148 16.87 -14.44 3.44
N SER A 149 16.54 -14.88 4.66
CA SER A 149 16.51 -16.31 5.02
C SER A 149 15.44 -17.15 4.31
N THR A 150 14.41 -16.53 3.73
CA THR A 150 13.40 -17.21 2.90
C THR A 150 13.53 -16.90 1.40
N THR A 151 14.59 -16.22 0.96
CA THR A 151 14.64 -15.57 -0.36
C THR A 151 15.55 -16.25 -1.38
N GLN A 152 16.38 -17.22 -0.97
CA GLN A 152 17.42 -17.76 -1.85
C GLN A 152 16.91 -18.50 -3.09
N ARG A 153 15.66 -19.00 -3.11
CA ARG A 153 15.13 -19.77 -4.26
C ARG A 153 14.60 -18.90 -5.42
N TYR A 154 14.35 -17.60 -5.21
CA TYR A 154 13.71 -16.72 -6.20
C TYR A 154 14.48 -15.41 -6.48
N LEU A 155 15.72 -15.31 -5.99
CA LEU A 155 16.52 -14.08 -5.98
C LEU A 155 16.99 -13.56 -7.36
N GLY A 156 16.36 -13.95 -8.46
CA GLY A 156 16.75 -13.53 -9.81
C GLY A 156 15.66 -13.43 -10.88
N THR A 157 14.36 -13.57 -10.58
CA THR A 157 13.37 -13.80 -11.66
C THR A 157 12.10 -12.96 -11.67
N ILE A 158 11.74 -12.26 -10.59
CA ILE A 158 10.48 -11.49 -10.59
C ILE A 158 10.73 -10.13 -11.22
N ASN A 159 10.31 -9.96 -12.48
CA ASN A 159 10.33 -8.68 -13.16
C ASN A 159 9.10 -7.85 -12.80
N ASP A 160 9.14 -6.56 -13.15
CA ASP A 160 8.05 -5.62 -12.85
C ASP A 160 6.71 -6.05 -13.45
N THR A 161 6.71 -6.68 -14.62
CA THR A 161 5.48 -7.18 -15.27
C THR A 161 4.82 -8.27 -14.44
N GLU A 162 5.60 -9.19 -13.89
CA GLU A 162 5.09 -10.24 -13.00
C GLU A 162 4.56 -9.65 -11.70
N ALA A 163 5.27 -8.68 -11.11
CA ALA A 163 4.82 -8.01 -9.90
C ALA A 163 3.49 -7.26 -10.10
N ILE A 164 3.36 -6.52 -11.21
CA ILE A 164 2.12 -5.84 -11.59
C ILE A 164 0.99 -6.86 -11.76
N ARG A 165 1.24 -7.96 -12.48
CA ARG A 165 0.23 -9.01 -12.71
C ARG A 165 -0.28 -9.62 -11.41
N TRP A 166 0.59 -9.86 -10.42
CA TRP A 166 0.17 -10.34 -9.11
C TRP A 166 -0.73 -9.33 -8.38
N ILE A 167 -0.39 -8.05 -8.41
CA ILE A 167 -1.16 -7.00 -7.74
C ILE A 167 -2.52 -6.78 -8.43
N ASP A 168 -2.55 -6.73 -9.76
CA ASP A 168 -3.80 -6.59 -10.51
C ASP A 168 -4.70 -7.84 -10.34
N ASN A 169 -4.15 -9.06 -10.31
CA ASN A 169 -4.98 -10.25 -10.07
C ASN A 169 -5.58 -10.29 -8.66
N LEU A 170 -4.93 -9.69 -7.67
CA LEU A 170 -5.42 -9.64 -6.29
C LEU A 170 -6.54 -8.60 -6.08
N TYR A 171 -6.44 -7.46 -6.77
CA TYR A 171 -7.22 -6.27 -6.43
C TYR A 171 -7.92 -5.61 -7.63
N GLY A 172 -7.75 -6.14 -8.85
CA GLY A 172 -8.31 -5.66 -10.11
C GLY A 172 -9.81 -5.80 -10.22
#